data_AF-B4LAZ8-F1
#
_entry.id   AF-B4LAZ8-F1
#
_cell.length_a   1.000
_cell.length_b   1.000
_cell.length_c   1.000
_cell.angle_alpha   90.00
_cell.angle_beta   90.00
_cell.angle_gamma   90.00
#
_symmetry.space_group_name_H-M   'P 1'
#
loop_
_entity.id
_entity.type
_entity.pdbx_description
1 polymer ?
#
loop_
_entity_poly.entity_id
_entity_poly.type
_entity_poly.pdbx_seq_one_letter_code
_entity_poly.pdbx_strand_id
1 'polypeptide(L)'
;MHGMLSSSCDWVLMGPGKALAYILSDAGYDVWMGNARGNTYSKAHKYWPTFWQVFWNFSWNEIGIYDVPAMIDYVLGVTGESQLQYVGHSQGTTVYLVMMSERPKYNDKIKSAHLLGPAAYMGNMKSPMTRAFAPILGQPNAMQQVQAGHGHSFVY
;
A
#
# COMPACT_ATOMS: atom_id res chain seq x y z
N MET A 1 -3.77 -3.49 -3.81
CA MET A 1 -2.85 -2.64 -3.00
C MET A 1 -1.66 -3.46 -2.54
N HIS A 2 -0.45 -3.06 -2.92
CA HIS A 2 0.79 -3.79 -2.64
C HIS A 2 1.20 -3.76 -1.15
N GLY A 3 2.20 -4.58 -0.80
CA GLY A 3 2.77 -4.66 0.55
C GLY A 3 3.86 -3.61 0.83
N MET A 4 4.47 -3.70 2.00
CA MET A 4 5.55 -2.80 2.42
C MET A 4 6.76 -2.95 1.49
N LEU A 5 7.48 -1.86 1.23
CA LEU A 5 8.65 -1.82 0.32
C LEU A 5 8.38 -2.27 -1.12
N SER A 6 7.12 -2.25 -1.56
CA SER A 6 6.74 -2.76 -2.87
C SER A 6 6.03 -1.74 -3.77
N SER A 7 5.47 -2.20 -4.88
CA SER A 7 4.73 -1.41 -5.87
C SER A 7 3.65 -2.22 -6.57
N SER A 8 2.88 -1.58 -7.45
CA SER A 8 1.90 -2.23 -8.32
C SER A 8 2.48 -3.39 -9.16
N CYS A 9 3.81 -3.41 -9.38
CA CYS A 9 4.47 -4.48 -10.12
C CYS A 9 4.23 -5.88 -9.54
N ASP A 10 4.00 -6.02 -8.23
CA ASP A 10 3.74 -7.32 -7.58
C ASP A 10 2.60 -8.10 -8.24
N TRP A 11 1.60 -7.38 -8.75
CA TRP A 11 0.38 -7.97 -9.29
C TRP A 11 0.53 -8.44 -10.75
N VAL A 12 1.61 -8.03 -11.43
CA VAL A 12 1.88 -8.31 -12.85
C VAL A 12 3.19 -9.06 -13.09
N LEU A 13 4.08 -9.11 -12.09
CA LEU A 13 5.46 -9.60 -12.24
C LEU A 13 5.56 -11.01 -12.83
N MET A 14 4.62 -11.90 -12.51
CA MET A 14 4.62 -13.29 -12.99
C MET A 14 4.20 -13.44 -14.46
N GLY A 15 3.75 -12.36 -15.10
CA GLY A 15 3.29 -12.35 -16.49
C GLY A 15 1.88 -12.91 -16.71
N PRO A 16 1.38 -12.87 -17.97
CA PRO A 16 0.05 -13.36 -18.34
C PRO A 16 -0.19 -14.82 -17.93
N GLY A 17 -1.43 -15.14 -17.54
CA GLY A 17 -1.84 -16.48 -17.09
C GLY A 17 -1.33 -16.90 -15.70
N LYS A 18 -0.52 -16.07 -15.02
CA LYS A 18 0.01 -16.36 -13.68
C LYS A 18 -0.16 -15.21 -12.69
N ALA A 19 0.06 -13.98 -13.13
CA ALA A 19 -0.07 -12.83 -12.25
C ALA A 19 -1.54 -12.47 -12.04
N LEU A 20 -1.90 -12.12 -10.80
CA LEU A 20 -3.30 -11.92 -10.40
C LEU A 20 -4.00 -10.84 -11.24
N ALA A 21 -3.31 -9.74 -11.55
CA ALA A 21 -3.91 -8.67 -12.35
C ALA A 21 -4.28 -9.14 -13.77
N TYR A 22 -3.43 -9.96 -14.40
CA TYR A 22 -3.74 -10.54 -15.70
C TYR A 22 -4.91 -11.53 -15.62
N ILE A 23 -4.90 -12.43 -14.63
CA ILE A 23 -5.98 -13.41 -14.45
C ILE A 23 -7.34 -12.72 -14.25
N LEU A 24 -7.38 -11.64 -13.46
CA LEU A 24 -8.60 -10.86 -13.25
C LEU A 24 -9.02 -10.11 -14.51
N SER A 25 -8.07 -9.51 -15.23
CA SER A 25 -8.37 -8.83 -16.50
C SER A 25 -8.92 -9.81 -17.55
N ASP A 26 -8.33 -11.00 -17.67
CA ASP A 26 -8.76 -12.05 -18.59
C ASP A 26 -10.14 -12.61 -18.21
N ALA A 27 -10.48 -12.57 -16.91
CA ALA A 27 -11.81 -12.92 -16.39
C ALA A 27 -12.86 -11.80 -16.54
N GLY A 28 -12.51 -10.66 -17.16
CA GLY A 28 -13.43 -9.57 -17.47
C GLY A 28 -13.56 -8.50 -16.38
N TYR A 29 -12.67 -8.47 -15.39
CA TYR A 29 -12.64 -7.39 -14.39
C TYR A 29 -11.87 -6.17 -14.92
N ASP A 30 -12.34 -4.98 -14.57
CA ASP A 30 -11.56 -3.74 -14.73
C ASP A 30 -10.56 -3.60 -13.56
N VAL A 31 -9.26 -3.75 -13.85
CA VAL A 31 -8.22 -3.93 -12.83
C VAL A 31 -7.44 -2.64 -12.58
N TRP A 32 -7.58 -2.09 -11.38
CA TRP A 32 -6.86 -0.90 -10.91
C TRP A 32 -5.79 -1.25 -9.88
N MET A 33 -4.55 -0.81 -10.11
CA MET A 33 -3.41 -1.12 -9.24
C MET A 33 -2.83 0.14 -8.59
N GLY A 34 -3.20 0.37 -7.32
CA GLY A 34 -2.70 1.51 -6.54
C GLY A 34 -1.23 1.41 -6.12
N ASN A 35 -0.58 2.57 -5.97
CA ASN A 35 0.79 2.74 -5.49
C ASN A 35 0.83 3.68 -4.28
N ALA A 36 1.32 3.19 -3.13
CA ALA A 36 1.43 3.98 -1.91
C ALA A 36 2.43 5.14 -2.06
N ARG A 37 2.14 6.27 -1.40
CA ARG A 37 3.08 7.40 -1.30
C ARG A 37 4.49 6.94 -0.91
N GLY A 38 5.50 7.54 -1.54
CA GLY A 38 6.92 7.27 -1.33
C GLY A 38 7.49 6.05 -2.06
N ASN A 39 6.66 5.20 -2.70
CA ASN A 39 7.17 4.10 -3.52
C ASN A 39 7.70 4.60 -4.89
N THR A 40 8.29 3.70 -5.69
CA THR A 40 8.89 4.02 -7.00
C THR A 40 8.01 4.89 -7.91
N TYR A 41 6.70 4.66 -7.93
CA TYR A 41 5.76 5.32 -8.84
C TYR A 41 4.97 6.48 -8.21
N SER A 42 5.05 6.65 -6.89
CA SER A 42 4.30 7.66 -6.12
C SER A 42 5.24 8.54 -5.29
N LYS A 43 6.26 9.13 -5.93
CA LYS A 43 7.33 9.95 -5.31
C LYS A 43 7.26 11.45 -5.63
N ALA A 44 6.05 11.98 -5.79
CA ALA A 44 5.82 13.41 -6.02
C ALA A 44 4.91 13.99 -4.93
N HIS A 45 5.15 15.25 -4.57
CA HIS A 45 4.32 15.98 -3.61
C HIS A 45 4.20 17.44 -4.05
N LYS A 46 3.04 18.06 -3.82
CA LYS A 46 2.74 19.42 -4.31
C LYS A 46 3.67 20.49 -3.74
N TYR A 47 4.12 20.33 -2.51
CA TYR A 47 4.86 21.36 -1.76
C TYR A 47 6.27 20.93 -1.34
N TRP A 48 6.53 19.63 -1.21
CA TRP A 48 7.71 19.12 -0.50
C TRP A 48 8.51 18.24 -1.45
N PRO A 49 9.76 18.61 -1.78
CA PRO A 49 10.63 17.73 -2.55
C PRO A 49 11.07 16.51 -1.74
N THR A 50 11.45 15.42 -2.43
CA THR A 50 11.88 14.16 -1.82
C THR A 50 13.14 14.26 -0.95
N PHE A 51 13.96 15.31 -1.10
CA PHE A 51 15.14 15.50 -0.25
C PHE A 51 14.81 16.14 1.11
N TRP A 52 13.58 16.62 1.33
CA TRP A 52 13.16 17.13 2.63
C TRP A 52 12.60 15.99 3.50
N GLN A 53 13.01 15.93 4.77
CA GLN A 53 12.52 14.91 5.71
C GLN A 53 10.98 14.93 5.84
N VAL A 54 10.36 16.11 5.80
CA VAL A 54 8.90 16.25 5.90
C VAL A 54 8.14 15.49 4.80
N PHE A 55 8.75 15.28 3.62
CA PHE A 55 8.16 14.47 2.56
C PHE A 55 7.91 13.03 3.01
N TRP A 56 8.81 12.48 3.82
CA TRP A 56 8.81 11.09 4.27
C TRP A 56 8.13 10.88 5.61
N ASN A 57 7.60 11.95 6.20
CA ASN A 57 6.94 11.94 7.50
C ASN A 57 5.52 11.37 7.38
N PHE A 58 5.44 10.09 6.99
CA PHE A 58 4.22 9.31 6.91
C PHE A 58 4.51 7.85 7.28
N SER A 59 3.45 7.15 7.64
CA SER A 59 3.41 5.72 7.95
C SER A 59 2.30 5.05 7.13
N TRP A 60 2.00 3.79 7.42
CA TRP A 60 0.81 3.13 6.89
C TRP A 60 -0.51 3.80 7.33
N ASN A 61 -0.50 4.60 8.41
CA ASN A 61 -1.70 5.30 8.85
C ASN A 61 -2.14 6.28 7.76
N GLU A 62 -1.24 7.17 7.32
CA GLU A 62 -1.50 8.14 6.26
C GLU A 62 -1.90 7.48 4.94
N ILE A 63 -1.33 6.31 4.61
CA ILE A 63 -1.73 5.54 3.43
C ILE A 63 -3.19 5.08 3.57
N GLY A 64 -3.60 4.59 4.74
CA GLY A 64 -4.98 4.16 5.01
C GLY A 64 -5.99 5.29 5.06
N ILE A 65 -5.66 6.44 5.67
CA ILE A 65 -6.61 7.54 5.84
C ILE A 65 -6.67 8.51 4.64
N TYR A 66 -5.66 8.53 3.78
CA TYR A 66 -5.61 9.45 2.63
C TYR A 66 -5.46 8.72 1.28
N ASP A 67 -4.42 7.88 1.12
CA ASP A 67 -4.10 7.32 -0.21
C ASP A 67 -5.19 6.38 -0.70
N VAL A 68 -5.55 5.37 0.10
CA VAL A 68 -6.55 4.37 -0.29
C VAL A 68 -7.92 5.01 -0.55
N PRO A 69 -8.45 5.89 0.33
CA PRO A 69 -9.65 6.68 0.05
C PRO A 69 -9.61 7.45 -1.28
N ALA A 70 -8.52 8.18 -1.55
CA ALA A 70 -8.38 8.97 -2.76
C ALA A 70 -8.33 8.09 -4.02
N MET A 71 -7.65 6.93 -3.95
CA MET A 71 -7.63 5.96 -5.05
C MET A 71 -9.02 5.38 -5.31
N ILE A 72 -9.76 5.01 -4.27
CA ILE A 72 -11.13 4.48 -4.41
C ILE A 72 -12.03 5.53 -5.07
N ASP A 73 -12.02 6.76 -4.56
CA ASP A 73 -12.86 7.83 -5.09
C ASP A 73 -12.54 8.15 -6.55
N TYR A 74 -11.25 8.12 -6.90
CA TYR A 74 -10.82 8.30 -8.29
C TYR A 74 -11.35 7.18 -9.18
N VAL A 75 -11.18 5.91 -8.79
CA VAL A 75 -11.64 4.75 -9.57
C VAL A 75 -13.16 4.78 -9.77
N LEU A 76 -13.92 4.99 -8.70
CA LEU A 76 -15.39 5.05 -8.78
C LEU A 76 -15.85 6.26 -9.61
N GLY A 77 -15.17 7.40 -9.50
CA GLY A 77 -15.45 8.58 -10.31
C GLY A 77 -15.18 8.39 -11.80
N VAL A 78 -14.14 7.64 -12.16
CA VAL A 78 -13.79 7.33 -13.57
C VAL A 78 -14.70 6.26 -14.16
N THR A 79 -14.99 5.20 -13.41
CA THR A 79 -15.75 4.04 -13.89
C THR A 79 -17.27 4.27 -13.83
N GLY A 80 -17.74 5.16 -12.95
CA GLY A 80 -19.16 5.34 -12.68
C GLY A 80 -19.76 4.25 -11.77
N GLU A 81 -18.95 3.29 -11.33
CA GLU A 81 -19.37 2.25 -10.39
C GLU A 81 -19.59 2.84 -8.99
N SER A 82 -20.52 2.24 -8.24
CA SER A 82 -20.81 2.66 -6.86
C SER A 82 -19.93 1.97 -5.82
N GLN A 83 -19.39 0.78 -6.16
CA GLN A 83 -18.56 -0.04 -5.28
C GLN A 83 -17.47 -0.76 -6.06
N LEU A 84 -16.38 -1.11 -5.38
CA LEU A 84 -15.30 -1.94 -5.96
C LEU A 84 -14.93 -3.11 -5.07
N GLN A 85 -14.21 -4.09 -5.63
CA GLN A 85 -13.58 -5.16 -4.85
C GLN A 85 -12.15 -4.75 -4.48
N TYR A 86 -11.80 -4.89 -3.22
CA TYR A 86 -10.46 -4.57 -2.73
C TYR A 86 -9.60 -5.83 -2.63
N VAL A 87 -8.39 -5.80 -3.16
CA VAL A 87 -7.37 -6.84 -2.93
C VAL A 87 -6.14 -6.19 -2.30
N GLY A 88 -5.70 -6.69 -1.15
CA GLY A 88 -4.53 -6.19 -0.44
C GLY A 88 -3.59 -7.33 -0.06
N HIS A 89 -2.27 -7.10 -0.12
CA HIS A 89 -1.25 -8.04 0.37
C HIS A 89 -0.41 -7.40 1.48
N SER A 90 -0.16 -8.13 2.57
CA SER A 90 0.70 -7.68 3.68
C SER A 90 0.28 -6.29 4.18
N GLN A 91 1.13 -5.26 4.14
CA GLN A 91 0.78 -3.88 4.52
C GLN A 91 -0.44 -3.33 3.74
N GLY A 92 -0.67 -3.78 2.50
CA GLY A 92 -1.87 -3.46 1.74
C GLY A 92 -3.16 -3.86 2.46
N THR A 93 -3.11 -4.89 3.31
CA THR A 93 -4.25 -5.27 4.18
C THR A 93 -4.36 -4.35 5.39
N THR A 94 -3.23 -3.94 5.99
CA THR A 94 -3.19 -3.06 7.16
C THR A 94 -3.81 -1.70 6.83
N VAL A 95 -3.44 -1.12 5.68
CA VAL A 95 -3.97 0.19 5.25
C VAL A 95 -5.47 0.12 4.93
N TYR A 96 -5.97 -1.02 4.45
CA TYR A 96 -7.40 -1.26 4.31
C TYR A 96 -8.12 -1.26 5.66
N LEU A 97 -7.56 -1.96 6.65
CA LEU A 97 -8.15 -2.01 7.99
C LEU A 97 -8.15 -0.63 8.65
N VAL A 98 -7.07 0.15 8.51
CA VAL A 98 -7.02 1.56 8.96
C VAL A 98 -8.12 2.39 8.29
N MET A 99 -8.28 2.29 6.97
CA MET A 99 -9.34 3.01 6.27
C MET A 99 -10.73 2.63 6.82
N MET A 100 -10.99 1.33 7.00
CA MET A 100 -12.30 0.85 7.47
C MET A 100 -12.59 1.27 8.90
N SER A 101 -11.58 1.41 9.77
CA SER A 101 -11.76 1.88 11.15
C SER A 101 -11.90 3.40 11.24
N GLU A 102 -11.04 4.15 10.55
CA GLU A 102 -10.97 5.62 10.66
C GLU A 102 -11.98 6.34 9.74
N ARG A 103 -12.41 5.69 8.65
CA ARG A 103 -13.31 6.26 7.64
C ARG A 103 -14.48 5.32 7.32
N PRO A 104 -15.37 5.03 8.29
CA PRO A 104 -16.40 4.00 8.15
C PRO A 104 -17.37 4.22 6.98
N LYS A 105 -17.53 5.44 6.46
CA LYS A 105 -18.32 5.73 5.25
C LYS A 105 -17.78 5.03 3.99
N TYR A 106 -16.52 4.61 3.96
CA TYR A 106 -15.97 3.85 2.83
C TYR A 106 -16.47 2.40 2.81
N ASN A 107 -17.06 1.88 3.89
CA ASN A 107 -17.70 0.55 3.85
C ASN A 107 -18.75 0.48 2.74
N ASP A 108 -19.50 1.57 2.51
CA ASP A 108 -20.52 1.65 1.47
C ASP A 108 -19.94 1.56 0.05
N LYS A 109 -18.63 1.79 -0.12
CA LYS A 109 -17.91 1.78 -1.39
C LYS A 109 -17.17 0.46 -1.67
N ILE A 110 -17.20 -0.49 -0.74
CA ILE A 110 -16.49 -1.77 -0.86
C ILE A 110 -17.51 -2.91 -1.00
N LYS A 111 -17.46 -3.61 -2.14
CA LYS A 111 -18.32 -4.77 -2.42
C LYS A 111 -17.79 -6.04 -1.74
N SER A 112 -16.48 -6.24 -1.77
CA SER A 112 -15.78 -7.32 -1.08
C SER A 112 -14.31 -6.95 -0.86
N ALA A 113 -13.67 -7.57 0.13
CA ALA A 113 -12.24 -7.38 0.40
C ALA A 113 -11.52 -8.73 0.53
N HIS A 114 -10.40 -8.86 -0.17
CA HIS A 114 -9.55 -10.03 -0.21
C HIS A 114 -8.20 -9.67 0.39
N LEU A 115 -7.97 -10.09 1.63
CA LEU A 115 -6.79 -9.71 2.42
C LEU A 115 -5.79 -10.86 2.46
N LEU A 116 -4.73 -10.76 1.65
CA LEU A 116 -3.69 -11.78 1.51
C LEU A 116 -2.56 -11.53 2.53
N GLY A 117 -2.40 -12.45 3.48
CA GLY A 117 -1.44 -12.29 4.58
C GLY A 117 -1.72 -11.07 5.47
N PRO A 118 -2.90 -10.99 6.12
CA PRO A 118 -3.33 -9.80 6.82
C PRO A 118 -2.48 -9.49 8.06
N ALA A 119 -2.10 -8.22 8.24
CA ALA A 119 -1.32 -7.75 9.38
C ALA A 119 -2.10 -6.69 10.17
N ALA A 120 -3.03 -7.14 11.02
CA ALA A 120 -3.83 -6.28 11.89
C ALA A 120 -3.20 -6.09 13.29
N TYR A 121 -2.70 -7.19 13.85
CA TYR A 121 -2.03 -7.22 15.15
C TYR A 121 -0.76 -8.07 15.05
N MET A 122 0.36 -7.53 15.53
CA MET A 122 1.69 -8.12 15.32
C MET A 122 2.35 -8.61 16.61
N GLY A 123 1.68 -8.52 17.77
CA GLY A 123 2.29 -8.77 19.09
C GLY A 123 2.74 -10.22 19.36
N ASN A 124 2.20 -11.20 18.64
CA ASN A 124 2.54 -12.62 18.81
C ASN A 124 3.49 -13.16 17.72
N MET A 125 4.04 -12.31 16.85
CA MET A 125 4.93 -12.79 15.79
C MET A 125 6.28 -13.26 16.34
N LYS A 126 6.58 -14.53 16.06
CA LYS A 126 7.83 -15.19 16.49
C LYS A 126 8.96 -15.07 15.46
N SER A 127 8.65 -14.63 14.25
CA SER A 127 9.65 -14.47 13.19
C SER A 127 10.77 -13.53 13.64
N PRO A 128 12.05 -13.97 13.60
CA PRO A 128 13.18 -13.14 14.01
C PRO A 128 13.24 -11.80 13.26
N MET A 129 12.95 -11.83 11.95
CA MET A 129 12.91 -10.63 11.12
C MET A 129 11.85 -9.65 11.60
N THR A 130 10.63 -10.10 11.87
CA THR A 130 9.55 -9.21 12.29
C THR A 130 9.77 -8.62 13.67
N ARG A 131 10.41 -9.38 14.59
CA ARG A 131 10.81 -8.88 15.91
C ARG A 131 11.92 -7.84 15.82
N ALA A 132 12.88 -8.02 14.90
CA ALA A 132 13.95 -7.06 14.68
C ALA A 132 13.44 -5.74 14.08
N PHE A 133 12.46 -5.79 13.17
CA PHE A 133 11.89 -4.60 12.55
C PHE A 133 10.73 -3.97 13.34
N ALA A 134 10.17 -4.65 14.34
CA ALA A 134 9.04 -4.17 15.15
C ALA A 134 9.15 -2.70 15.64
N PRO A 135 10.32 -2.20 16.10
CA PRO A 135 10.43 -0.81 16.55
C PRO A 135 10.26 0.24 15.44
N ILE A 136 10.51 -0.14 14.19
CA ILE A 136 10.49 0.75 13.01
C ILE A 136 9.16 0.58 12.26
N LEU A 137 8.54 -0.59 12.38
CA LEU A 137 7.23 -0.88 11.83
C LEU A 137 6.18 0.10 12.41
N GLY A 138 5.83 1.10 11.62
CA GLY A 138 4.72 2.03 11.89
C GLY A 138 5.15 3.42 12.30
N GLN A 139 6.45 3.62 12.45
CA GLN A 139 6.99 4.94 12.72
C GLN A 139 7.02 5.77 11.43
N PRO A 140 6.63 7.05 11.48
CA PRO A 140 6.89 7.97 10.40
C PRO A 140 8.39 8.00 10.06
N ASN A 141 8.72 8.13 8.77
CA ASN A 141 10.09 8.06 8.25
C ASN A 141 10.77 6.68 8.35
N ALA A 142 10.06 5.61 8.73
CA ALA A 142 10.59 4.25 8.73
C ALA A 142 11.27 3.87 7.40
N MET A 143 10.67 4.28 6.28
CA MET A 143 11.23 4.09 4.94
C MET A 143 12.60 4.75 4.77
N GLN A 144 12.75 6.00 5.24
CA GLN A 144 14.04 6.69 5.24
C GLN A 144 15.04 5.98 6.15
N GLN A 145 14.62 5.52 7.33
CA GLN A 145 15.51 4.83 8.26
C GLN A 145 16.03 3.50 7.69
N VAL A 146 15.18 2.75 6.99
CA VAL A 146 15.60 1.52 6.28
C VAL A 146 16.53 1.87 5.11
N GLN A 147 16.23 2.90 4.32
CA GLN A 147 17.12 3.35 3.24
C GLN A 147 18.47 3.87 3.76
N ALA A 148 18.47 4.60 4.89
CA ALA A 148 19.67 5.11 5.54
C ALA A 148 20.49 3.99 6.21
N GLY A 149 19.84 2.96 6.75
CA GLY A 149 20.49 1.77 7.32
C GLY A 149 21.15 0.85 6.28
N HIS A 150 20.76 0.98 5.01
CA HIS A 150 21.42 0.33 3.86
C HIS A 150 22.46 1.24 3.18
N GLY A 151 22.79 2.39 3.78
CA GLY A 151 23.77 3.35 3.30
C GLY A 151 25.22 2.91 3.52
N HIS A 152 25.61 1.72 3.03
CA HIS A 152 26.97 1.53 2.55
C HIS A 152 26.98 1.86 1.05
N SER A 153 27.46 3.07 0.76
CA SER A 153 28.21 3.48 -0.43
C SER A 153 27.82 2.83 -1.76
N PHE A 154 26.94 3.50 -2.50
CA PHE A 154 27.18 3.68 -3.93
C PHE A 154 27.18 5.17 -4.23
N VAL A 155 28.35 5.76 -4.02
CA VAL A 155 28.80 6.90 -4.82
C VAL A 155 29.26 6.29 -6.14
N TYR A 156 28.50 6.52 -7.20
CA TYR A 156 28.90 6.99 -8.54
C TYR A 156 27.67 6.91 -9.45
#